data_AF-A0A534IV54-F1
#
_entry.id   AF-A0A534IV54-F1
#
_cell.length_a   1.000
_cell.length_b   1.000
_cell.length_c   1.000
_cell.angle_alpha   90.00
_cell.angle_beta   90.00
_cell.angle_gamma   90.00
#
_symmetry.space_group_name_H-M   'P 1'
#
loop_
_entity.id
_entity.type
_entity.pdbx_description
1 polymer ?
#
loop_
_entity_poly.entity_id
_entity_poly.type
_entity_poly.pdbx_seq_one_letter_code
_entity_poly.pdbx_strand_id
1 'polypeptide(L)'
;MARKPGAAAAVGKVAKQILVTRWGFHPTTAAGMGLHQYDGRLPNYSPAALKRRTAQIQKQLAALDAIGKRDGLSPAAKLELGVLRGMLLSEQFDHVDLREPHTLPPYFLYRLSIVGYVMRNYAPLDRRLRAVARMQSQVPRFLKEMRAATDRRLPETYYEMAEMAARGMVDAYERELPEHLGNASVAVRRLVERTNAKAINELKILAHELEAKYKPRVKTVFALGRRKYERMIRSEHLTPIPIEQLLEVGGKDLAANRAQFLETARKIDPSKNPRQVIEEISTDHPSADSLIPDTRDMLEEIRQFVVDHDVVSVPSEDRAQAIETPRFYRFATAAMNSPGSFEKVAKEAYYYVTPVEPTWTPEKQEEWLRHLNYTSLRNISVHECYPGHYVHFLHRRNVASPVLRSYYSYAFTEGWAHYCE
;
A
#
# COMPACT_ATOMS: atom_id res chain seq x y z
N MET A 1 14.27 -37.26 -28.90
CA MET A 1 13.12 -36.38 -28.57
C MET A 1 13.13 -36.09 -27.08
N ALA A 2 13.42 -34.85 -26.65
CA ALA A 2 13.35 -34.49 -25.23
C ALA A 2 11.88 -34.48 -24.77
N ARG A 3 11.55 -35.28 -23.76
CA ARG A 3 10.21 -35.35 -23.14
C ARG A 3 9.80 -33.94 -22.71
N LYS A 4 8.69 -33.41 -23.24
CA LYS A 4 8.14 -32.12 -22.80
C LYS A 4 7.96 -32.18 -21.28
N PRO A 5 8.39 -31.17 -20.51
CA PRO A 5 8.20 -31.17 -19.07
C PRO A 5 6.71 -31.31 -18.75
N GLY A 6 6.40 -32.12 -17.72
CA GLY A 6 5.04 -32.27 -17.21
C GLY A 6 4.41 -30.92 -16.88
N ALA A 7 3.08 -30.82 -16.92
CA ALA A 7 2.36 -29.55 -16.82
C ALA A 7 2.77 -28.73 -15.57
N ALA A 8 2.99 -29.37 -14.43
CA ALA A 8 3.46 -28.73 -13.19
C ALA A 8 4.88 -28.10 -13.34
N ALA A 9 5.82 -28.80 -13.97
CA ALA A 9 7.18 -28.29 -14.20
C ALA A 9 7.20 -27.12 -15.20
N ALA A 10 6.27 -27.11 -16.17
CA ALA A 10 6.09 -26.00 -17.09
C ALA A 10 5.52 -24.75 -16.40
N VAL A 11 4.52 -24.90 -15.52
CA VAL A 11 3.96 -23.82 -14.70
C VAL A 11 5.05 -23.20 -13.82
N GLY A 12 5.78 -24.01 -13.07
CA GLY A 12 6.82 -23.52 -12.16
C GLY A 12 7.93 -22.73 -12.85
N LYS A 13 8.37 -23.16 -14.05
CA LYS A 13 9.39 -22.43 -14.83
C LYS A 13 8.88 -21.06 -15.31
N VAL A 14 7.66 -21.01 -15.85
CA VAL A 14 7.07 -19.75 -16.34
C VAL A 14 6.76 -18.81 -15.18
N ALA A 15 6.22 -19.33 -14.08
CA ALA A 15 5.97 -18.59 -12.85
C ALA A 15 7.24 -17.91 -12.32
N LYS A 16 8.33 -18.68 -12.16
CA LYS A 16 9.63 -18.14 -11.72
C LYS A 16 10.13 -17.03 -12.64
N GLN A 17 10.02 -17.20 -13.96
CA GLN A 17 10.43 -16.18 -14.92
C GLN A 17 9.58 -14.90 -14.78
N ILE A 18 8.26 -15.03 -14.64
CA ILE A 18 7.34 -13.90 -14.43
C ILE A 18 7.72 -13.14 -13.16
N LEU A 19 7.84 -13.84 -12.03
CA LEU A 19 8.19 -13.23 -10.74
C LEU A 19 9.52 -12.49 -10.80
N VAL A 20 10.59 -13.13 -11.29
CA VAL A 20 11.92 -12.50 -11.38
C VAL A 20 11.90 -11.26 -12.28
N THR A 21 11.21 -11.31 -13.41
CA THR A 21 11.10 -10.15 -14.31
C THR A 21 10.29 -9.01 -13.70
N ARG A 22 9.21 -9.33 -12.99
CA ARG A 22 8.37 -8.34 -12.32
C ARG A 22 9.12 -7.69 -11.15
N TRP A 23 9.77 -8.48 -10.29
CA TRP A 23 10.60 -7.95 -9.20
C TRP A 23 11.76 -7.10 -9.71
N GLY A 24 12.37 -7.48 -10.84
CA GLY A 24 13.39 -6.67 -11.50
C GLY A 24 12.88 -5.34 -12.05
N PHE A 25 11.63 -5.30 -12.52
CA PHE A 25 11.00 -4.08 -13.02
C PHE A 25 10.47 -3.18 -11.88
N HIS A 26 10.00 -3.78 -10.79
CA HIS A 26 9.49 -3.11 -9.57
C HIS A 26 10.38 -3.41 -8.35
N PRO A 27 11.64 -2.98 -8.34
CA PRO A 27 12.58 -3.39 -7.30
C PRO A 27 12.26 -2.84 -5.91
N THR A 28 11.63 -1.67 -5.82
CA THR A 28 11.19 -1.09 -4.54
C THR A 28 10.06 -1.91 -3.90
N THR A 29 9.11 -2.38 -4.72
CA THR A 29 8.05 -3.29 -4.27
C THR A 29 8.64 -4.63 -3.85
N ALA A 30 9.59 -5.17 -4.62
CA ALA A 30 10.28 -6.41 -4.25
C ALA A 30 11.04 -6.28 -2.91
N ALA A 31 11.74 -5.16 -2.68
CA ALA A 31 12.38 -4.88 -1.40
C ALA A 31 11.35 -4.80 -0.26
N GLY A 32 10.23 -4.09 -0.46
CA GLY A 32 9.12 -4.03 0.50
C GLY A 32 8.46 -5.38 0.79
N MET A 33 8.52 -6.33 -0.15
CA MET A 33 8.10 -7.72 0.06
C MET A 33 9.10 -8.54 0.90
N GLY A 34 10.27 -8.01 1.27
CA GLY A 34 11.33 -8.72 1.99
C GLY A 34 12.41 -9.35 1.09
N LEU A 35 12.43 -9.03 -0.21
CA LEU A 35 13.45 -9.50 -1.15
C LEU A 35 14.66 -8.54 -1.17
N HIS A 36 15.49 -8.62 -0.14
CA HIS A 36 16.58 -7.68 0.13
C HIS A 36 17.71 -7.63 -0.90
N GLN A 37 17.73 -8.52 -1.90
CA GLN A 37 18.61 -8.36 -3.07
C GLN A 37 18.25 -7.13 -3.93
N TYR A 38 17.02 -6.60 -3.78
CA TYR A 38 16.53 -5.43 -4.49
C TYR A 38 16.69 -4.11 -3.71
N ASP A 39 17.15 -4.16 -2.46
CA ASP A 39 17.31 -2.99 -1.59
C ASP A 39 18.09 -1.85 -2.26
N GLY A 40 17.56 -0.64 -2.11
CA GLY A 40 18.16 0.61 -2.59
C GLY A 40 18.15 0.80 -4.10
N ARG A 41 17.36 0.03 -4.86
CA ARG A 41 17.23 0.18 -6.33
C ARG A 41 15.97 0.97 -6.66
N LEU A 42 16.10 2.01 -7.48
CA LEU A 42 14.94 2.67 -8.09
C LEU A 42 14.62 2.03 -9.45
N PRO A 43 13.34 1.95 -9.85
CA PRO A 43 12.96 1.43 -11.16
C PRO A 43 13.52 2.28 -12.32
N ASN A 44 13.45 1.72 -13.53
CA ASN A 44 13.71 2.44 -14.78
C ASN A 44 12.38 2.57 -15.52
N TYR A 45 11.85 3.79 -15.56
CA TYR A 45 10.59 4.12 -16.23
C TYR A 45 10.81 4.95 -17.50
N SER A 46 12.00 4.85 -18.11
CA SER A 46 12.21 5.39 -19.46
C SER A 46 11.18 4.80 -20.45
N PRO A 47 10.79 5.53 -21.50
CA PRO A 47 9.85 5.03 -22.51
C PRO A 47 10.27 3.68 -23.11
N ALA A 48 11.58 3.48 -23.32
CA ALA A 48 12.12 2.21 -23.81
C ALA A 48 11.94 1.06 -22.80
N ALA A 49 12.11 1.32 -21.50
CA ALA A 49 11.89 0.31 -20.46
C ALA A 49 10.41 -0.07 -20.32
N LEU A 50 9.51 0.91 -20.33
CA LEU A 50 8.07 0.68 -20.31
C LEU A 50 7.62 -0.13 -21.54
N LYS A 51 8.04 0.26 -22.74
CA LYS A 51 7.74 -0.49 -23.98
C LYS A 51 8.23 -1.93 -23.92
N ARG A 52 9.46 -2.16 -23.43
CA ARG A 52 10.00 -3.52 -23.23
C ARG A 52 9.17 -4.31 -22.22
N ARG A 53 8.74 -3.68 -21.12
CA ARG A 53 7.92 -4.34 -20.09
C ARG A 53 6.55 -4.73 -20.64
N THR A 54 5.85 -3.84 -21.34
CA THR A 54 4.56 -4.14 -21.95
C THR A 54 4.65 -5.29 -22.97
N ALA A 55 5.69 -5.29 -23.83
CA ALA A 55 5.92 -6.38 -24.77
C ALA A 55 6.26 -7.71 -24.06
N GLN A 56 6.99 -7.66 -22.96
CA GLN A 56 7.28 -8.83 -22.14
C GLN A 56 6.02 -9.39 -21.47
N ILE A 57 5.16 -8.53 -20.94
CA ILE A 57 3.86 -8.91 -20.35
C ILE A 57 3.01 -9.66 -21.39
N GLN A 58 2.91 -9.15 -22.61
CA GLN A 58 2.17 -9.82 -23.70
C GLN A 58 2.70 -11.23 -24.00
N LYS A 59 4.03 -11.38 -24.06
CA LYS A 59 4.66 -12.70 -24.26
C LYS A 59 4.39 -13.65 -23.09
N GLN A 60 4.39 -13.13 -21.86
CA GLN A 60 4.11 -13.90 -20.66
C GLN A 60 2.64 -14.35 -20.60
N LEU A 61 1.70 -13.47 -20.95
CA LEU A 61 0.27 -13.81 -21.07
C LEU A 61 0.05 -14.92 -22.11
N ALA A 62 0.66 -14.82 -23.29
CA ALA A 62 0.57 -15.88 -24.31
C ALA A 62 1.15 -17.22 -23.83
N ALA A 63 2.24 -17.19 -23.04
CA ALA A 63 2.79 -18.39 -22.42
C ALA A 63 1.86 -19.01 -21.37
N LEU A 64 1.19 -18.19 -20.55
CA LEU A 64 0.19 -18.64 -19.60
C LEU A 64 -1.03 -19.25 -20.31
N ASP A 65 -1.53 -18.61 -21.39
CA ASP A 65 -2.65 -19.12 -22.19
C ASP A 65 -2.31 -20.48 -22.82
N ALA A 66 -1.07 -20.66 -23.32
CA ALA A 66 -0.62 -21.93 -23.87
C ALA A 66 -0.52 -23.05 -22.81
N ILE A 67 -0.22 -22.71 -21.55
CA ILE A 67 -0.23 -23.67 -20.45
C ILE A 67 -1.66 -23.98 -20.01
N GLY A 68 -2.53 -22.97 -19.93
CA GLY A 68 -3.92 -23.11 -19.51
C GLY A 68 -4.76 -24.02 -20.42
N LYS A 69 -4.35 -24.20 -21.68
CA LYS A 69 -4.96 -25.14 -22.63
C LYS A 69 -4.57 -26.61 -22.43
N ARG A 70 -3.66 -26.92 -21.50
CA ARG A 70 -3.23 -28.30 -21.26
C ARG A 70 -4.21 -29.01 -20.31
N ASP A 71 -4.51 -30.26 -20.63
CA ASP A 71 -5.27 -31.13 -19.74
C ASP A 71 -4.44 -31.54 -18.50
N GLY A 72 -5.13 -31.96 -17.45
CA GLY A 72 -4.51 -32.49 -16.24
C GLY A 72 -3.85 -31.45 -15.31
N LEU A 73 -4.18 -30.17 -15.45
CA LEU A 73 -3.75 -29.15 -14.49
C LEU A 73 -4.43 -29.36 -13.12
N SER A 74 -3.63 -29.46 -12.06
CA SER A 74 -4.14 -29.52 -10.69
C SER A 74 -4.85 -28.22 -10.30
N PRO A 75 -5.76 -28.24 -9.31
CA PRO A 75 -6.40 -27.02 -8.80
C PRO A 75 -5.38 -25.95 -8.37
N ALA A 76 -4.30 -26.34 -7.69
CA ALA A 76 -3.23 -25.43 -7.29
C ALA A 76 -2.54 -24.77 -8.51
N ALA A 77 -2.25 -25.55 -9.56
CA ALA A 77 -1.67 -25.01 -10.79
C ALA A 77 -2.63 -24.04 -11.49
N LYS A 78 -3.94 -24.33 -11.51
CA LYS A 78 -4.95 -23.42 -12.07
C LYS A 78 -5.02 -22.11 -11.29
N LEU A 79 -4.96 -22.16 -9.96
CA LEU A 79 -4.92 -20.98 -9.11
C LEU A 79 -3.68 -20.12 -9.37
N GLU A 80 -2.49 -20.72 -9.41
CA GLU A 80 -1.25 -19.99 -9.71
C GLU A 80 -1.27 -19.35 -11.11
N LEU A 81 -1.80 -20.06 -12.12
CA LEU A 81 -1.99 -19.51 -13.46
C LEU A 81 -2.94 -18.30 -13.46
N GLY A 82 -4.06 -18.40 -12.75
CA GLY A 82 -5.01 -17.29 -12.57
C GLY A 82 -4.33 -16.08 -11.94
N VAL A 83 -3.67 -16.28 -10.80
CA VAL A 83 -2.95 -15.21 -10.09
C VAL A 83 -1.90 -14.53 -10.96
N LEU A 84 -1.05 -15.31 -11.65
CA LEU A 84 -0.05 -14.75 -12.57
C LEU A 84 -0.70 -13.96 -13.70
N ARG A 85 -1.85 -14.42 -14.22
CA ARG A 85 -2.61 -13.72 -15.25
C ARG A 85 -3.15 -12.39 -14.73
N GLY A 86 -3.77 -12.37 -13.56
CA GLY A 86 -4.28 -11.15 -12.91
C GLY A 86 -3.16 -10.14 -12.69
N MET A 87 -2.03 -10.56 -12.10
CA MET A 87 -0.86 -9.70 -11.89
C MET A 87 -0.38 -9.01 -13.18
N LEU A 88 -0.35 -9.77 -14.29
CA LEU A 88 0.11 -9.28 -15.59
C LEU A 88 -0.92 -8.39 -16.28
N LEU A 89 -2.21 -8.72 -16.20
CA LEU A 89 -3.29 -7.92 -16.78
C LEU A 89 -3.43 -6.58 -16.05
N SER A 90 -3.41 -6.58 -14.72
CA SER A 90 -3.43 -5.34 -13.93
C SER A 90 -2.22 -4.46 -14.26
N GLU A 91 -1.00 -5.01 -14.29
CA GLU A 91 0.18 -4.20 -14.65
C GLU A 91 0.14 -3.68 -16.10
N GLN A 92 -0.40 -4.46 -17.03
CA GLN A 92 -0.62 -3.98 -18.39
C GLN A 92 -1.63 -2.84 -18.43
N PHE A 93 -2.73 -2.96 -17.70
CA PHE A 93 -3.74 -1.92 -17.58
C PHE A 93 -3.15 -0.62 -17.00
N ASP A 94 -2.38 -0.72 -15.93
CA ASP A 94 -1.71 0.41 -15.28
C ASP A 94 -0.79 1.17 -16.24
N HIS A 95 -0.01 0.43 -17.04
CA HIS A 95 0.96 1.04 -17.98
C HIS A 95 0.30 1.58 -19.25
N VAL A 96 -0.72 0.91 -19.77
CA VAL A 96 -1.28 1.20 -21.10
C VAL A 96 -2.55 2.04 -21.02
N ASP A 97 -3.49 1.66 -20.16
CA ASP A 97 -4.82 2.27 -20.09
C ASP A 97 -4.84 3.45 -19.10
N LEU A 98 -4.33 3.24 -17.88
CA LEU A 98 -4.16 4.31 -16.90
C LEU A 98 -3.02 5.25 -17.28
N ARG A 99 -1.96 4.72 -17.90
CA ARG A 99 -0.71 5.46 -18.18
C ARG A 99 -0.12 6.02 -16.88
N GLU A 100 -0.10 5.25 -15.80
CA GLU A 100 0.29 5.73 -14.46
C GLU A 100 1.56 6.59 -14.44
N PRO A 101 2.67 6.25 -15.14
CA PRO A 101 3.86 7.10 -15.15
C PRO A 101 3.66 8.52 -15.73
N HIS A 102 2.60 8.72 -16.50
CA HIS A 102 2.28 10.00 -17.15
C HIS A 102 1.23 10.78 -16.35
N THR A 103 0.25 10.08 -15.77
CA THR A 103 -0.92 10.72 -15.16
C THR A 103 -0.84 10.83 -13.65
N LEU A 104 -0.04 9.99 -13.00
CA LEU A 104 0.00 9.87 -11.54
C LEU A 104 1.44 10.07 -11.03
N PRO A 105 1.87 11.32 -10.80
CA PRO A 105 3.19 11.61 -10.22
C PRO A 105 3.56 10.80 -8.96
N PRO A 106 2.62 10.48 -8.04
CA PRO A 106 2.89 9.58 -6.91
C PRO A 106 3.45 8.20 -7.30
N TYR A 107 3.19 7.73 -8.53
CA TYR A 107 3.81 6.51 -9.10
C TYR A 107 5.34 6.58 -9.15
N PHE A 108 5.95 7.77 -9.13
CA PHE A 108 7.37 7.94 -8.92
C PHE A 108 7.66 8.19 -7.43
N LEU A 109 6.99 9.17 -6.83
CA LEU A 109 7.36 9.70 -5.51
C LEU A 109 7.31 8.65 -4.39
N TYR A 110 6.32 7.76 -4.38
CA TYR A 110 6.24 6.72 -3.34
C TYR A 110 7.39 5.70 -3.38
N ARG A 111 8.14 5.60 -4.50
CA ARG A 111 9.32 4.72 -4.59
C ARG A 111 10.56 5.34 -3.93
N LEU A 112 10.48 6.60 -3.51
CA LEU A 112 11.52 7.30 -2.75
C LEU A 112 11.36 7.12 -1.23
N SER A 113 10.37 6.34 -0.80
CA SER A 113 10.15 6.04 0.61
C SER A 113 11.37 5.40 1.27
N ILE A 114 11.80 5.95 2.41
CA ILE A 114 12.88 5.41 3.27
C ILE A 114 12.36 4.52 4.41
N VAL A 115 11.04 4.48 4.59
CA VAL A 115 10.35 3.92 5.77
C VAL A 115 10.78 2.49 6.04
N GLY A 116 10.74 1.63 5.02
CA GLY A 116 11.10 0.23 5.16
C GLY A 116 12.56 0.00 5.53
N TYR A 117 13.46 0.94 5.21
CA TYR A 117 14.88 0.85 5.58
C TYR A 117 15.15 1.36 6.99
N VAL A 118 14.37 2.36 7.43
CA VAL A 118 14.56 3.02 8.73
C VAL A 118 13.89 2.25 9.85
N MET A 119 12.62 1.89 9.66
CA MET A 119 11.77 1.32 10.72
C MET A 119 11.99 -0.18 10.95
N ARG A 120 12.29 -0.95 9.90
CA ARG A 120 12.33 -2.42 9.98
C ARG A 120 13.73 -2.95 10.22
N ASN A 121 13.91 -3.77 11.25
CA ASN A 121 15.22 -4.30 11.65
C ASN A 121 15.60 -5.62 10.95
N TYR A 122 15.45 -5.69 9.62
CA TYR A 122 15.76 -6.91 8.85
C TYR A 122 17.28 -7.15 8.65
N ALA A 123 18.11 -6.16 8.95
CA ALA A 123 19.55 -6.19 8.78
C ALA A 123 20.25 -5.16 9.71
N PRO A 124 21.58 -5.29 9.95
CA PRO A 124 22.33 -4.27 10.67
C PRO A 124 22.11 -2.87 10.11
N LEU A 125 22.01 -1.85 10.98
CA LEU A 125 21.64 -0.48 10.62
C LEU A 125 22.46 0.06 9.45
N ASP A 126 23.78 -0.12 9.49
CA ASP A 126 24.69 0.29 8.42
C ASP A 126 24.35 -0.29 7.05
N ARG A 127 23.90 -1.55 6.99
CA ARG A 127 23.49 -2.19 5.72
C ARG A 127 22.21 -1.56 5.19
N ARG A 128 21.22 -1.29 6.06
CA ARG A 128 19.95 -0.64 5.69
C ARG A 128 20.18 0.80 5.22
N LEU A 129 21.02 1.56 5.93
CA LEU A 129 21.35 2.94 5.55
C LEU A 129 22.18 3.04 4.25
N ARG A 130 23.03 2.06 3.95
CA ARG A 130 23.66 1.97 2.62
C ARG A 130 22.65 1.77 1.50
N ALA A 131 21.54 1.06 1.74
CA ALA A 131 20.45 0.94 0.78
C ALA A 131 19.72 2.27 0.57
N VAL A 132 19.49 3.05 1.65
CA VAL A 132 18.97 4.43 1.56
C VAL A 132 19.89 5.29 0.69
N ALA A 133 21.19 5.31 0.97
CA ALA A 133 22.15 6.09 0.18
C ALA A 133 22.18 5.66 -1.29
N ARG A 134 22.12 4.35 -1.55
CA ARG A 134 22.04 3.81 -2.92
C ARG A 134 20.79 4.31 -3.64
N MET A 135 19.63 4.29 -2.99
CA MET A 135 18.38 4.80 -3.55
C MET A 135 18.49 6.32 -3.83
N GLN A 136 18.93 7.09 -2.84
CA GLN A 136 19.09 8.54 -2.94
C GLN A 136 20.02 8.98 -4.07
N SER A 137 21.13 8.26 -4.29
CA SER A 137 22.04 8.56 -5.39
C SER A 137 21.41 8.44 -6.79
N GLN A 138 20.30 7.69 -6.92
CA GLN A 138 19.54 7.53 -8.16
C GLN A 138 18.41 8.56 -8.32
N VAL A 139 18.06 9.33 -7.28
CA VAL A 139 16.95 10.32 -7.29
C VAL A 139 17.05 11.30 -8.46
N PRO A 140 18.22 11.91 -8.79
CA PRO A 140 18.30 12.85 -9.90
C PRO A 140 17.91 12.24 -11.25
N ARG A 141 18.40 11.02 -11.55
CA ARG A 141 18.00 10.27 -12.76
C ARG A 141 16.50 10.00 -12.74
N PHE A 142 16.00 9.53 -11.61
CA PHE A 142 14.63 9.09 -11.47
C PHE A 142 13.62 10.24 -11.60
N LEU A 143 13.90 11.40 -11.00
CA LEU A 143 13.06 12.60 -11.18
C LEU A 143 13.20 13.21 -12.58
N LYS A 144 14.34 13.04 -13.26
CA LYS A 144 14.45 13.38 -14.69
C LYS A 144 13.52 12.51 -15.54
N GLU A 145 13.46 11.21 -15.29
CA GLU A 145 12.51 10.31 -15.96
C GLU A 145 11.06 10.71 -15.68
N MET A 146 10.73 11.03 -14.42
CA MET A 146 9.42 11.54 -14.03
C MET A 146 9.03 12.80 -14.82
N ARG A 147 9.91 13.82 -14.86
CA ARG A 147 9.67 15.08 -15.57
C ARG A 147 9.45 14.90 -17.07
N ALA A 148 10.07 13.88 -17.67
CA ALA A 148 9.94 13.53 -19.08
C ALA A 148 8.66 12.75 -19.37
N ALA A 149 8.18 11.94 -18.43
CA ALA A 149 6.97 11.12 -18.59
C ALA A 149 5.68 11.85 -18.23
N THR A 150 5.69 12.68 -17.17
CA THR A 150 4.48 13.26 -16.58
C THR A 150 3.80 14.27 -17.51
N ASP A 151 2.50 14.09 -17.72
CA ASP A 151 1.65 15.01 -18.47
C ASP A 151 1.60 16.38 -17.76
N ARG A 152 1.69 17.48 -18.52
CA ARG A 152 1.70 18.86 -17.95
C ARG A 152 0.35 19.34 -17.46
N ARG A 153 -0.71 18.58 -17.71
CA ARG A 153 -2.11 18.90 -17.37
C ARG A 153 -2.70 17.74 -16.57
N LEU A 154 -2.57 17.80 -15.25
CA LEU A 154 -3.00 16.74 -14.34
C LEU A 154 -4.41 17.01 -13.80
N PRO A 155 -5.21 15.97 -13.50
CA PRO A 155 -6.37 16.12 -12.63
C PRO A 155 -5.97 16.76 -11.30
N GLU A 156 -6.83 17.62 -10.75
CA GLU A 156 -6.60 18.35 -9.49
C GLU A 156 -6.17 17.42 -8.35
N THR A 157 -6.94 16.36 -8.09
CA THR A 157 -6.61 15.37 -7.05
C THR A 157 -5.23 14.73 -7.25
N TYR A 158 -4.83 14.43 -8.49
CA TYR A 158 -3.52 13.83 -8.77
C TYR A 158 -2.38 14.84 -8.60
N TYR A 159 -2.65 16.12 -8.87
CA TYR A 159 -1.72 17.21 -8.56
C TYR A 159 -1.57 17.37 -7.04
N GLU A 160 -2.67 17.41 -6.28
CA GLU A 160 -2.63 17.55 -4.82
C GLU A 160 -1.87 16.41 -4.16
N MET A 161 -2.12 15.17 -4.57
CA MET A 161 -1.35 14.00 -4.12
C MET A 161 0.14 14.13 -4.46
N ALA A 162 0.47 14.65 -5.65
CA ALA A 162 1.85 14.85 -6.06
C ALA A 162 2.57 15.89 -5.19
N GLU A 163 1.91 17.02 -4.93
CA GLU A 163 2.43 18.09 -4.09
C GLU A 163 2.64 17.59 -2.65
N MET A 164 1.62 16.94 -2.10
CA MET A 164 1.68 16.35 -0.75
C MET A 164 2.82 15.33 -0.64
N ALA A 165 2.93 14.40 -1.60
CA ALA A 165 3.99 13.40 -1.60
C ALA A 165 5.39 14.03 -1.76
N ALA A 166 5.56 15.04 -2.62
CA ALA A 166 6.84 15.70 -2.81
C ALA A 166 7.28 16.43 -1.53
N ARG A 167 6.38 17.19 -0.89
CA ARG A 167 6.66 17.89 0.37
C ARG A 167 6.94 16.91 1.51
N GLY A 168 6.13 15.85 1.65
CA GLY A 168 6.34 14.81 2.65
C GLY A 168 7.70 14.11 2.50
N MET A 169 8.15 13.83 1.28
CA MET A 169 9.47 13.24 1.04
C MET A 169 10.61 14.21 1.37
N VAL A 170 10.44 15.52 1.16
CA VAL A 170 11.41 16.53 1.63
C VAL A 170 11.50 16.49 3.15
N ASP A 171 10.38 16.53 3.86
CA ASP A 171 10.34 16.52 5.32
C ASP A 171 10.98 15.25 5.90
N ALA A 172 10.63 14.08 5.35
CA ALA A 172 11.21 12.79 5.71
C ALA A 172 12.74 12.78 5.62
N TYR A 173 13.28 13.44 4.59
CA TYR A 173 14.72 13.45 4.33
C TYR A 173 15.45 14.52 5.14
N GLU A 174 14.83 15.68 5.37
CA GLU A 174 15.43 16.80 6.09
C GLU A 174 15.36 16.64 7.60
N ARG A 175 14.28 16.05 8.13
CA ARG A 175 14.00 16.03 9.56
C ARG A 175 14.10 14.63 10.15
N GLU A 176 13.46 13.64 9.54
CA GLU A 176 13.36 12.30 10.13
C GLU A 176 14.59 11.43 9.86
N LEU A 177 15.09 11.37 8.62
CA LEU A 177 16.26 10.55 8.32
C LEU A 177 17.48 10.87 9.21
N PRO A 178 17.83 12.14 9.50
CA PRO A 178 18.92 12.48 10.42
C PRO A 178 18.79 11.89 11.83
N GLU A 179 17.57 11.78 12.37
CA GLU A 179 17.30 11.24 13.72
C GLU A 179 17.76 9.77 13.82
N HIS A 180 17.78 9.04 12.71
CA HIS A 180 18.19 7.64 12.66
C HIS A 180 19.69 7.41 12.34
N LEU A 181 20.48 8.47 12.11
CA LEU A 181 21.90 8.34 11.75
C LEU A 181 22.84 8.25 12.96
N GLY A 182 22.36 8.55 14.16
CA GLY A 182 23.16 8.62 15.39
C GLY A 182 23.92 7.34 15.72
N ASN A 183 23.33 6.17 15.41
CA ASN A 183 23.92 4.85 15.69
C ASN A 183 24.65 4.23 14.48
N ALA A 184 24.74 4.94 13.36
CA ALA A 184 25.45 4.47 12.17
C ALA A 184 26.96 4.70 12.28
N SER A 185 27.76 3.87 11.59
CA SER A 185 29.19 4.15 11.47
C SER A 185 29.44 5.49 10.77
N VAL A 186 30.55 6.16 11.12
CA VAL A 186 30.92 7.46 10.55
C VAL A 186 30.98 7.43 9.02
N ALA A 187 31.47 6.32 8.44
CA ALA A 187 31.54 6.15 6.99
C ALA A 187 30.15 6.08 6.33
N VAL A 188 29.20 5.36 6.95
CA VAL A 188 27.83 5.26 6.45
C VAL A 188 27.07 6.55 6.64
N ARG A 189 27.18 7.18 7.81
CA ARG A 189 26.59 8.49 8.09
C ARG A 189 26.99 9.52 7.03
N ARG A 190 28.29 9.70 6.79
CA ARG A 190 28.80 10.63 5.77
C ARG A 190 28.30 10.28 4.36
N LEU A 191 28.17 9.00 4.04
CA LEU A 191 27.64 8.56 2.75
C LEU A 191 26.17 8.99 2.59
N VAL A 192 25.34 8.71 3.60
CA VAL A 192 23.91 9.07 3.60
C VAL A 192 23.75 10.58 3.55
N GLU A 193 24.45 11.36 4.38
CA GLU A 193 24.38 12.82 4.39
C GLU A 193 24.63 13.43 3.00
N ARG A 194 25.68 12.95 2.29
CA ARG A 194 26.00 13.42 0.94
C ARG A 194 24.91 13.09 -0.08
N THR A 195 24.39 11.86 -0.07
CA THR A 195 23.34 11.46 -1.02
C THR A 195 22.00 12.11 -0.69
N ASN A 196 21.73 12.32 0.60
CA ASN A 196 20.53 12.97 1.12
C ASN A 196 20.47 14.44 0.68
N ALA A 197 21.56 15.20 0.85
CA ALA A 197 21.63 16.60 0.43
C ALA A 197 21.28 16.77 -1.06
N LYS A 198 21.80 15.89 -1.92
CA LYS A 198 21.47 15.91 -3.35
C LYS A 198 20.01 15.57 -3.63
N ALA A 199 19.46 14.57 -2.94
CA ALA A 199 18.08 14.15 -3.12
C ALA A 199 17.07 15.20 -2.62
N ILE A 200 17.34 15.83 -1.46
CA ILE A 200 16.58 16.95 -0.91
C ILE A 200 16.50 18.09 -1.92
N ASN A 201 17.65 18.50 -2.49
CA ASN A 201 17.68 19.58 -3.47
C ASN A 201 16.82 19.26 -4.71
N GLU A 202 16.92 18.05 -5.24
CA GLU A 202 16.10 17.60 -6.38
C GLU A 202 14.60 17.58 -6.08
N LEU A 203 14.22 17.16 -4.87
CA LEU A 203 12.83 17.16 -4.41
C LEU A 203 12.29 18.56 -4.16
N LYS A 204 13.08 19.47 -3.59
CA LYS A 204 12.72 20.89 -3.43
C LYS A 204 12.50 21.58 -4.77
N ILE A 205 13.37 21.31 -5.75
CA ILE A 205 13.18 21.79 -7.13
C ILE A 205 11.86 21.23 -7.69
N LEU A 206 11.60 19.93 -7.53
CA LEU A 206 10.36 19.33 -8.00
C LEU A 206 9.12 19.96 -7.34
N ALA A 207 9.13 20.17 -6.02
CA ALA A 207 8.02 20.80 -5.30
C ALA A 207 7.72 22.21 -5.85
N HIS A 208 8.76 23.01 -6.10
CA HIS A 208 8.61 24.31 -6.75
C HIS A 208 8.07 24.19 -8.19
N GLU A 209 8.53 23.19 -8.96
CA GLU A 209 8.03 22.96 -10.31
C GLU A 209 6.57 22.54 -10.35
N LEU A 210 6.10 21.73 -9.39
CA LEU A 210 4.69 21.37 -9.25
C LEU A 210 3.84 22.64 -9.11
N GLU A 211 4.18 23.51 -8.16
CA GLU A 211 3.48 24.78 -7.93
C GLU A 211 3.56 25.70 -9.16
N ALA A 212 4.74 25.91 -9.74
CA ALA A 212 4.92 26.90 -10.80
C ALA A 212 4.45 26.44 -12.18
N LYS A 213 4.54 25.13 -12.50
CA LYS A 213 4.34 24.61 -13.86
C LYS A 213 3.11 23.72 -14.02
N TYR A 214 2.65 23.06 -12.95
CA TYR A 214 1.52 22.11 -13.01
C TYR A 214 0.25 22.70 -12.42
N LYS A 215 0.32 23.36 -11.25
CA LYS A 215 -0.85 23.96 -10.59
C LYS A 215 -1.67 24.89 -11.49
N PRO A 216 -1.08 25.80 -12.29
CA PRO A 216 -1.87 26.69 -13.16
C PRO A 216 -2.56 25.96 -14.31
N ARG A 217 -2.29 24.65 -14.50
CA ARG A 217 -2.78 23.82 -15.60
C ARG A 217 -3.60 22.64 -15.10
N VAL A 218 -3.96 22.58 -13.82
CA VAL A 218 -4.80 21.48 -13.33
C VAL A 218 -6.15 21.45 -14.04
N LYS A 219 -6.75 20.27 -14.13
CA LYS A 219 -8.08 20.07 -14.69
C LYS A 219 -8.96 19.34 -13.69
N THR A 220 -10.26 19.53 -13.79
CA THR A 220 -11.24 18.83 -12.94
C THR A 220 -11.57 17.42 -13.45
N VAL A 221 -11.38 17.16 -14.74
CA VAL A 221 -11.71 15.85 -15.33
C VAL A 221 -10.68 14.79 -14.95
N PHE A 222 -11.09 13.87 -14.07
CA PHE A 222 -10.32 12.70 -13.64
C PHE A 222 -10.92 11.36 -14.11
N ALA A 223 -12.18 11.39 -14.60
CA ALA A 223 -12.92 10.17 -14.92
C ALA A 223 -12.22 9.30 -15.97
N LEU A 224 -12.05 8.02 -15.64
CA LEU A 224 -11.37 7.02 -16.47
C LEU A 224 -12.17 6.64 -17.73
N GLY A 225 -13.50 6.78 -17.64
CA GLY A 225 -14.45 6.40 -18.67
C GLY A 225 -14.81 4.92 -18.64
N ARG A 226 -16.06 4.62 -19.01
CA ARG A 226 -16.71 3.30 -18.92
C ARG A 226 -15.84 2.15 -19.41
N ARG A 227 -15.36 2.20 -20.67
CA ARG A 227 -14.61 1.10 -21.29
C ARG A 227 -13.31 0.76 -20.56
N LYS A 228 -12.62 1.76 -20.03
CA LYS A 228 -11.38 1.55 -19.26
C LYS A 228 -11.71 1.03 -17.86
N TYR A 229 -12.77 1.53 -17.24
CA TYR A 229 -13.25 1.01 -15.96
C TYR A 229 -13.65 -0.48 -16.05
N GLU A 230 -14.40 -0.88 -17.08
CA GLU A 230 -14.74 -2.30 -17.34
C GLU A 230 -13.47 -3.17 -17.50
N ARG A 231 -12.44 -2.64 -18.18
CA ARG A 231 -11.14 -3.32 -18.31
C ARG A 231 -10.38 -3.42 -16.98
N MET A 232 -10.44 -2.39 -16.13
CA MET A 232 -9.82 -2.39 -14.81
C MET A 232 -10.37 -3.54 -13.97
N ILE A 233 -11.70 -3.58 -13.80
CA ILE A 233 -12.43 -4.61 -13.07
C ILE A 233 -12.11 -6.00 -13.62
N ARG A 234 -12.13 -6.18 -14.94
CA ARG A 234 -11.79 -7.47 -15.56
C ARG A 234 -10.33 -7.87 -15.34
N SER A 235 -9.40 -6.91 -15.34
CA SER A 235 -7.96 -7.20 -15.17
C SER A 235 -7.66 -7.65 -13.75
N GLU A 236 -8.32 -7.05 -12.76
CA GLU A 236 -8.16 -7.41 -11.35
C GLU A 236 -8.87 -8.71 -10.97
N HIS A 237 -10.15 -8.86 -11.33
CA HIS A 237 -10.97 -9.99 -10.88
C HIS A 237 -10.98 -11.17 -11.85
N LEU A 238 -10.40 -11.02 -13.04
CA LEU A 238 -10.40 -12.02 -14.12
C LEU A 238 -11.79 -12.48 -14.56
N THR A 239 -12.83 -11.72 -14.18
CA THR A 239 -14.23 -11.98 -14.50
C THR A 239 -14.88 -10.72 -15.07
N PRO A 240 -15.75 -10.84 -16.10
CA PRO A 240 -16.52 -9.72 -16.60
C PRO A 240 -17.68 -9.43 -15.64
N ILE A 241 -17.49 -8.48 -14.73
CA ILE A 241 -18.59 -7.97 -13.88
C ILE A 241 -19.18 -6.74 -14.57
N PRO A 242 -20.47 -6.73 -14.95
CA PRO A 242 -21.12 -5.54 -15.50
C PRO A 242 -21.09 -4.37 -14.51
N ILE A 243 -20.81 -3.16 -15.01
CA ILE A 243 -20.81 -1.95 -14.17
C ILE A 243 -22.18 -1.71 -13.55
N GLU A 244 -23.24 -1.97 -14.31
CA GLU A 244 -24.62 -1.85 -13.83
C GLU A 244 -24.88 -2.73 -12.60
N GLN A 245 -24.35 -3.96 -12.61
CA GLN A 245 -24.46 -4.87 -11.49
C GLN A 245 -23.68 -4.36 -10.27
N LEU A 246 -22.46 -3.84 -10.48
CA LEU A 246 -21.68 -3.22 -9.40
C LEU A 246 -22.41 -2.02 -8.77
N LEU A 247 -22.99 -1.17 -9.61
CA LEU A 247 -23.75 0.00 -9.16
C LEU A 247 -25.02 -0.41 -8.41
N GLU A 248 -25.73 -1.43 -8.89
CA GLU A 248 -26.92 -1.95 -8.23
C GLU A 248 -26.59 -2.53 -6.85
N VAL A 249 -25.54 -3.35 -6.75
CA VAL A 249 -25.11 -3.95 -5.48
C VAL A 249 -24.67 -2.86 -4.50
N GLY A 250 -23.82 -1.91 -4.92
CA GLY A 250 -23.38 -0.81 -4.05
C GLY A 250 -24.52 0.11 -3.63
N GLY A 251 -25.49 0.38 -4.52
CA GLY A 251 -26.68 1.17 -4.20
C GLY A 251 -27.59 0.49 -3.19
N LYS A 252 -27.81 -0.83 -3.34
CA LYS A 252 -28.58 -1.63 -2.38
C LYS A 252 -27.92 -1.69 -1.01
N ASP A 253 -26.60 -1.90 -0.98
CA ASP A 253 -25.82 -1.94 0.24
C ASP A 253 -25.83 -0.59 0.98
N LEU A 254 -25.61 0.52 0.25
CA LEU A 254 -25.72 1.88 0.82
C LEU A 254 -27.10 2.14 1.43
N ALA A 255 -28.18 1.72 0.74
CA ALA A 255 -29.53 1.88 1.26
C ALA A 255 -29.78 1.04 2.52
N ALA A 256 -29.31 -0.22 2.53
CA ALA A 256 -29.42 -1.12 3.68
C ALA A 256 -28.64 -0.59 4.89
N ASN A 257 -27.38 -0.17 4.69
CA ASN A 257 -26.53 0.40 5.75
C ASN A 257 -27.11 1.71 6.29
N ARG A 258 -27.66 2.56 5.42
CA ARG A 258 -28.36 3.78 5.86
C ARG A 258 -29.59 3.45 6.71
N ALA A 259 -30.38 2.44 6.35
CA ALA A 259 -31.53 2.03 7.15
C ALA A 259 -31.11 1.51 8.53
N GLN A 260 -30.09 0.63 8.58
CA GLN A 260 -29.55 0.10 9.83
C GLN A 260 -28.98 1.20 10.72
N PHE A 261 -28.23 2.15 10.14
CA PHE A 261 -27.73 3.32 10.86
C PHE A 261 -28.85 4.11 11.54
N LEU A 262 -29.92 4.41 10.81
CA LEU A 262 -31.08 5.16 11.35
C LEU A 262 -31.82 4.37 12.43
N GLU A 263 -31.97 3.05 12.27
CA GLU A 263 -32.59 2.18 13.27
C GLU A 263 -31.75 2.09 14.55
N THR A 264 -30.44 1.87 14.41
CA THR A 264 -29.51 1.79 15.54
C THR A 264 -29.43 3.11 16.30
N ALA A 265 -29.39 4.24 15.60
CA ALA A 265 -29.43 5.55 16.26
C ALA A 265 -30.69 5.73 17.13
N ARG A 266 -31.86 5.31 16.64
CA ARG A 266 -33.11 5.33 17.42
C ARG A 266 -33.11 4.38 18.61
N LYS A 267 -32.41 3.23 18.52
CA LYS A 267 -32.24 2.29 19.64
C LYS A 267 -31.37 2.88 20.75
N ILE A 268 -30.33 3.64 20.38
CA ILE A 268 -29.44 4.29 21.33
C ILE A 268 -30.16 5.44 22.05
N ASP A 269 -30.76 6.36 21.29
CA ASP A 269 -31.57 7.43 21.87
C ASP A 269 -32.68 7.86 20.90
N PRO A 270 -33.95 7.49 21.17
CA PRO A 270 -35.07 7.84 20.29
C PRO A 270 -35.45 9.33 20.36
N SER A 271 -34.94 10.09 21.33
CA SER A 271 -35.21 11.53 21.46
C SER A 271 -34.30 12.40 20.59
N LYS A 272 -33.18 11.84 20.11
CA LYS A 272 -32.18 12.54 19.31
C LYS A 272 -32.26 12.15 17.84
N ASN A 273 -31.86 13.07 16.97
CA ASN A 273 -31.64 12.71 15.57
C ASN A 273 -30.29 11.97 15.42
N PRO A 274 -30.10 11.16 14.35
CA PRO A 274 -28.90 10.33 14.19
C PRO A 274 -27.57 11.09 14.21
N ARG A 275 -27.56 12.35 13.78
CA ARG A 275 -26.34 13.17 13.82
C ARG A 275 -25.95 13.50 15.26
N GLN A 276 -26.92 13.85 16.10
CA GLN A 276 -26.69 14.14 17.52
C GLN A 276 -26.20 12.89 18.27
N VAL A 277 -26.73 11.71 17.95
CA VAL A 277 -26.26 10.44 18.52
C VAL A 277 -24.79 10.20 18.18
N ILE A 278 -24.39 10.41 16.91
CA ILE A 278 -22.99 10.28 16.50
C ILE A 278 -22.10 11.34 17.14
N GLU A 279 -22.57 12.58 17.24
CA GLU A 279 -21.83 13.65 17.93
C GLU A 279 -21.59 13.31 19.40
N GLU A 280 -22.55 12.70 20.08
CA GLU A 280 -22.41 12.23 21.46
C GLU A 280 -21.44 11.05 21.59
N ILE A 281 -21.57 10.01 20.76
CA ILE A 281 -20.61 8.89 20.71
C ILE A 281 -19.19 9.42 20.46
N SER A 282 -19.05 10.43 19.60
CA SER A 282 -17.74 10.98 19.26
C SER A 282 -17.04 11.65 20.44
N THR A 283 -17.79 12.04 21.50
CA THR A 283 -17.21 12.65 22.72
C THR A 283 -16.49 11.65 23.62
N ASP A 284 -16.76 10.34 23.46
CA ASP A 284 -16.06 9.29 24.18
C ASP A 284 -14.78 8.90 23.43
N HIS A 285 -13.75 9.74 23.59
CA HIS A 285 -12.49 9.61 22.88
C HIS A 285 -11.27 9.69 23.81
N PRO A 286 -10.13 9.12 23.40
CA PRO A 286 -8.89 9.30 24.15
C PRO A 286 -8.44 10.75 24.15
N SER A 287 -7.58 11.09 25.12
CA SER A 287 -6.80 12.32 25.08
C SER A 287 -5.67 12.21 24.05
N ALA A 288 -5.03 13.33 23.72
CA ALA A 288 -3.84 13.34 22.86
C ALA A 288 -2.73 12.41 23.40
N ASP A 289 -2.53 12.40 24.72
CA ASP A 289 -1.47 11.60 25.38
C ASP A 289 -1.86 10.12 25.53
N SER A 290 -3.16 9.82 25.67
CA SER A 290 -3.65 8.46 25.90
C SER A 290 -4.00 7.69 24.62
N LEU A 291 -4.12 8.37 23.47
CA LEU A 291 -4.48 7.76 22.19
C LEU A 291 -3.69 6.48 21.88
N ILE A 292 -2.36 6.52 21.96
CA ILE A 292 -1.52 5.35 21.64
C ILE A 292 -1.57 4.26 22.74
N PRO A 293 -1.41 4.58 24.04
CA PRO A 293 -1.62 3.61 25.12
C PRO A 293 -2.98 2.91 25.05
N ASP A 294 -4.07 3.66 24.91
CA ASP A 294 -5.43 3.11 24.93
C ASP A 294 -5.68 2.21 23.71
N THR A 295 -5.13 2.58 22.53
CA THR A 295 -5.15 1.71 21.35
C THR A 295 -4.43 0.39 21.62
N ARG A 296 -3.28 0.43 22.32
CA ARG A 296 -2.50 -0.78 22.61
C ARG A 296 -3.27 -1.74 23.51
N ASP A 297 -3.90 -1.22 24.55
CA ASP A 297 -4.70 -2.04 25.48
C ASP A 297 -5.92 -2.63 24.77
N MET A 298 -6.58 -1.82 23.93
CA MET A 298 -7.67 -2.26 23.07
C MET A 298 -7.29 -3.40 22.12
N LEU A 299 -6.06 -3.42 21.58
CA LEU A 299 -5.59 -4.52 20.73
C LEU A 299 -5.49 -5.86 21.48
N GLU A 300 -5.11 -5.84 22.77
CA GLU A 300 -5.06 -7.07 23.57
C GLU A 300 -6.47 -7.57 23.89
N GLU A 301 -7.42 -6.67 24.19
CA GLU A 301 -8.84 -7.04 24.36
C GLU A 301 -9.42 -7.72 23.10
N ILE A 302 -9.22 -7.10 21.93
CA ILE A 302 -9.72 -7.62 20.65
C ILE A 302 -9.07 -8.97 20.34
N ARG A 303 -7.74 -9.09 20.54
CA ARG A 303 -7.04 -10.36 20.32
C ARG A 303 -7.56 -11.45 21.25
N GLN A 304 -7.74 -11.14 22.54
CA GLN A 304 -8.22 -12.11 23.52
C GLN A 304 -9.62 -12.61 23.16
N PHE A 305 -10.51 -11.71 22.74
CA PHE A 305 -11.83 -12.07 22.22
C PHE A 305 -11.75 -13.03 21.01
N VAL A 306 -10.90 -12.72 20.01
CA VAL A 306 -10.72 -13.58 18.82
C VAL A 306 -10.24 -14.97 19.20
N VAL A 307 -9.35 -15.09 20.18
CA VAL A 307 -8.81 -16.38 20.65
C VAL A 307 -9.82 -17.16 21.50
N ASP A 308 -10.44 -16.53 22.49
CA ASP A 308 -11.35 -17.19 23.43
C ASP A 308 -12.63 -17.69 22.75
N HIS A 309 -13.08 -16.98 21.71
CA HIS A 309 -14.26 -17.34 20.94
C HIS A 309 -13.96 -18.17 19.68
N ASP A 310 -12.70 -18.56 19.45
CA ASP A 310 -12.26 -19.32 18.26
C ASP A 310 -12.78 -18.74 16.93
N VAL A 311 -12.73 -17.40 16.80
CA VAL A 311 -13.25 -16.69 15.61
C VAL A 311 -12.40 -17.01 14.38
N VAL A 312 -11.07 -16.93 14.53
CA VAL A 312 -10.08 -17.35 13.53
C VAL A 312 -8.76 -17.69 14.22
N SER A 313 -8.06 -18.70 13.72
CA SER A 313 -6.72 -19.02 14.20
C SER A 313 -5.75 -17.83 14.04
N VAL A 314 -5.01 -17.49 15.09
CA VAL A 314 -3.94 -16.48 15.08
C VAL A 314 -2.60 -17.22 15.13
N PRO A 315 -1.87 -17.40 14.01
CA PRO A 315 -0.74 -18.33 13.94
C PRO A 315 0.58 -17.73 14.46
N SER A 316 0.51 -16.85 15.45
CA SER A 316 1.66 -16.14 16.04
C SER A 316 1.35 -15.59 17.42
N GLU A 317 2.34 -15.63 18.32
CA GLU A 317 2.32 -14.89 19.58
C GLU A 317 2.94 -13.49 19.48
N ASP A 318 3.64 -13.17 18.38
CA ASP A 318 4.08 -11.80 18.12
C ASP A 318 2.84 -10.87 18.05
N ARG A 319 2.93 -9.68 18.64
CA ARG A 319 1.84 -8.68 18.66
C ARG A 319 2.07 -7.60 17.60
N ALA A 320 0.98 -7.12 17.00
CA ALA A 320 0.98 -5.82 16.32
C ALA A 320 1.26 -4.71 17.33
N GLN A 321 2.10 -3.74 16.94
CA GLN A 321 2.56 -2.67 17.82
C GLN A 321 1.84 -1.36 17.46
N ALA A 322 0.90 -0.93 18.29
CA ALA A 322 0.31 0.41 18.20
C ALA A 322 1.38 1.46 18.53
N ILE A 323 1.72 2.28 17.52
CA ILE A 323 2.69 3.36 17.62
C ILE A 323 2.19 4.58 16.84
N GLU A 324 2.74 5.76 17.15
CA GLU A 324 2.46 6.96 16.38
C GLU A 324 2.85 6.76 14.92
N THR A 325 1.99 7.25 14.02
CA THR A 325 2.34 7.40 12.62
C THR A 325 3.59 8.30 12.49
N PRO A 326 4.69 7.83 11.86
CA PRO A 326 5.85 8.68 11.59
C PRO A 326 5.48 9.88 10.73
N ARG A 327 6.15 11.03 10.90
CA ARG A 327 5.71 12.32 10.31
C ARG A 327 5.56 12.25 8.79
N PHE A 328 6.47 11.57 8.09
CA PHE A 328 6.41 11.36 6.64
C PHE A 328 5.20 10.54 6.16
N TYR A 329 4.49 9.87 7.06
CA TYR A 329 3.37 8.96 6.78
C TYR A 329 2.03 9.48 7.30
N ARG A 330 2.00 10.64 7.98
CA ARG A 330 0.79 11.23 8.59
C ARG A 330 -0.26 11.76 7.59
N PHE A 331 -0.17 11.37 6.32
CA PHE A 331 -1.26 11.50 5.36
C PHE A 331 -2.31 10.39 5.52
N ALA A 332 -1.99 9.31 6.25
CA ALA A 332 -2.94 8.26 6.63
C ALA A 332 -3.50 8.54 8.04
N THR A 333 -4.76 8.18 8.28
CA THR A 333 -5.38 8.29 9.61
C THR A 333 -4.85 7.19 10.54
N ALA A 334 -4.98 5.94 10.10
CA ALA A 334 -4.41 4.77 10.74
C ALA A 334 -4.07 3.75 9.64
N ALA A 335 -3.08 2.89 9.88
CA ALA A 335 -2.68 1.88 8.88
C ALA A 335 -1.83 0.78 9.48
N MET A 336 -2.01 -0.44 8.98
CA MET A 336 -1.15 -1.59 9.27
C MET A 336 0.09 -1.61 8.36
N ASN A 337 1.26 -1.61 8.98
CA ASN A 337 2.55 -1.80 8.32
C ASN A 337 3.20 -3.10 8.78
N SER A 338 2.78 -4.19 8.15
CA SER A 338 3.31 -5.53 8.44
C SER A 338 4.59 -5.86 7.66
N PRO A 339 5.35 -6.89 8.12
CA PRO A 339 6.43 -7.44 7.34
C PRO A 339 6.07 -7.81 5.89
N GLY A 340 7.00 -7.66 4.94
CA GLY A 340 6.81 -8.18 3.59
C GLY A 340 6.63 -9.71 3.61
N SER A 341 5.89 -10.24 2.65
CA SER A 341 5.51 -11.67 2.64
C SER A 341 6.69 -12.65 2.51
N PHE A 342 7.86 -12.18 2.05
CA PHE A 342 9.12 -12.92 2.00
C PHE A 342 10.12 -12.54 3.10
N GLU A 343 9.74 -11.64 4.03
CA GLU A 343 10.58 -11.27 5.17
C GLU A 343 10.81 -12.49 6.08
N LYS A 344 12.05 -12.63 6.56
CA LYS A 344 12.49 -13.75 7.38
C LYS A 344 13.08 -13.33 8.73
N VAL A 345 13.49 -12.07 8.86
CA VAL A 345 14.23 -11.57 10.01
C VAL A 345 13.35 -10.62 10.81
N ALA A 346 12.86 -9.54 10.17
CA ALA A 346 12.01 -8.56 10.85
C ALA A 346 10.64 -9.17 11.19
N LYS A 347 10.21 -8.97 12.43
CA LYS A 347 8.92 -9.45 12.95
C LYS A 347 7.99 -8.32 13.32
N GLU A 348 8.53 -7.11 13.44
CA GLU A 348 7.82 -5.92 13.85
C GLU A 348 6.73 -5.59 12.83
N ALA A 349 5.48 -5.56 13.28
CA ALA A 349 4.33 -5.07 12.55
C ALA A 349 3.78 -3.87 13.29
N TYR A 350 3.74 -2.72 12.61
CA TYR A 350 3.34 -1.46 13.22
C TYR A 350 1.90 -1.14 12.85
N TYR A 351 1.04 -0.99 13.85
CA TYR A 351 -0.24 -0.33 13.68
C TYR A 351 -0.03 1.16 13.92
N TYR A 352 0.03 1.92 12.83
CA TYR A 352 0.19 3.36 12.89
C TYR A 352 -1.15 3.99 13.24
N VAL A 353 -1.16 4.83 14.27
CA VAL A 353 -2.28 5.71 14.63
C VAL A 353 -1.76 7.14 14.61
N THR A 354 -2.37 8.00 13.80
CA THR A 354 -1.87 9.36 13.61
C THR A 354 -2.29 10.25 14.78
N PRO A 355 -1.33 10.77 15.57
CA PRO A 355 -1.64 11.64 16.70
C PRO A 355 -2.08 13.02 16.22
N VAL A 356 -2.57 13.84 17.16
CA VAL A 356 -2.77 15.27 16.91
C VAL A 356 -1.44 15.96 16.58
N GLU A 357 -1.47 16.94 15.69
CA GLU A 357 -0.29 17.77 15.45
C GLU A 357 -0.22 18.93 16.46
N PRO A 358 0.93 19.19 17.09
CA PRO A 358 1.09 20.30 18.04
C PRO A 358 0.79 21.69 17.45
N THR A 359 0.82 21.81 16.13
CA THR A 359 0.55 23.06 15.40
C THR A 359 -0.94 23.26 15.07
N TRP A 360 -1.79 22.27 15.30
CA TRP A 360 -3.23 22.39 15.09
C TRP A 360 -3.86 23.25 16.18
N THR A 361 -4.94 23.97 15.82
CA THR A 361 -5.75 24.69 16.79
C THR A 361 -6.44 23.71 17.73
N PRO A 362 -6.81 24.13 18.97
CA PRO A 362 -7.52 23.26 19.91
C PRO A 362 -8.77 22.60 19.30
N GLU A 363 -9.52 23.33 18.48
CA GLU A 363 -10.72 22.81 17.80
C GLU A 363 -10.39 21.68 16.84
N LYS A 364 -9.30 21.80 16.08
CA LYS A 364 -8.89 20.75 15.14
C LYS A 364 -8.32 19.53 15.87
N GLN A 365 -7.63 19.73 16.99
CA GLN A 365 -7.16 18.61 17.83
C GLN A 365 -8.36 17.82 18.39
N GLU A 366 -9.37 18.53 18.90
CA GLU A 366 -10.62 17.94 19.38
C GLU A 366 -11.37 17.20 18.26
N GLU A 367 -11.56 17.82 17.08
CA GLU A 367 -12.20 17.17 15.93
C GLU A 367 -11.47 15.87 15.53
N TRP A 368 -10.14 15.87 15.57
CA TRP A 368 -9.33 14.69 15.25
C TRP A 368 -9.50 13.57 16.28
N LEU A 369 -9.50 13.90 17.58
CA LEU A 369 -9.71 12.92 18.63
C LEU A 369 -11.14 12.36 18.61
N ARG A 370 -12.15 13.20 18.32
CA ARG A 370 -13.54 12.76 18.10
C ARG A 370 -13.69 11.83 16.90
N HIS A 371 -12.93 12.06 15.84
CA HIS A 371 -12.86 11.13 14.71
C HIS A 371 -12.29 9.76 15.14
N LEU A 372 -11.28 9.78 16.02
CA LEU A 372 -10.64 8.61 16.64
C LEU A 372 -11.25 8.24 18.01
N ASN A 373 -12.55 8.46 18.20
CA ASN A 373 -13.27 8.04 19.41
C ASN A 373 -13.17 6.52 19.64
N TYR A 374 -13.40 6.03 20.86
CA TYR A 374 -13.17 4.62 21.19
C TYR A 374 -14.01 3.64 20.37
N THR A 375 -15.19 4.04 19.89
CA THR A 375 -16.01 3.19 19.02
C THR A 375 -15.39 3.07 17.63
N SER A 376 -15.03 4.19 17.01
CA SER A 376 -14.33 4.21 15.72
C SER A 376 -12.98 3.48 15.80
N LEU A 377 -12.19 3.79 16.82
CA LEU A 377 -10.84 3.25 17.01
C LEU A 377 -10.87 1.73 17.20
N ARG A 378 -11.89 1.18 17.87
CA ARG A 378 -12.09 -0.26 18.01
C ARG A 378 -12.38 -0.92 16.67
N ASN A 379 -13.25 -0.33 15.85
CA ASN A 379 -13.53 -0.89 14.53
C ASN A 379 -12.31 -0.81 13.60
N ILE A 380 -11.59 0.31 13.60
CA ILE A 380 -10.33 0.44 12.85
C ILE A 380 -9.29 -0.58 13.35
N SER A 381 -9.20 -0.83 14.65
CA SER A 381 -8.30 -1.83 15.23
C SER A 381 -8.65 -3.26 14.81
N VAL A 382 -9.95 -3.56 14.67
CA VAL A 382 -10.44 -4.83 14.11
C VAL A 382 -10.01 -4.98 12.64
N HIS A 383 -10.25 -3.93 11.84
CA HIS A 383 -9.89 -3.87 10.42
C HIS A 383 -8.37 -4.02 10.19
N GLU A 384 -7.57 -3.29 10.94
CA GLU A 384 -6.11 -3.20 10.72
C GLU A 384 -5.36 -4.36 11.38
N CYS A 385 -5.82 -4.84 12.55
CA CYS A 385 -5.10 -5.83 13.34
C CYS A 385 -5.83 -7.17 13.43
N TYR A 386 -6.74 -7.31 14.39
CA TYR A 386 -7.32 -8.59 14.79
C TYR A 386 -8.83 -8.57 14.58
N PRO A 387 -9.42 -9.45 13.75
CA PRO A 387 -8.79 -10.43 12.86
C PRO A 387 -8.47 -9.91 11.45
N GLY A 388 -8.43 -8.60 11.21
CA GLY A 388 -8.24 -8.00 9.89
C GLY A 388 -6.84 -8.14 9.27
N HIS A 389 -6.23 -7.03 8.83
CA HIS A 389 -5.03 -7.07 7.99
C HIS A 389 -3.83 -7.78 8.63
N TYR A 390 -3.56 -7.59 9.92
CA TYR A 390 -2.43 -8.25 10.59
C TYR A 390 -2.58 -9.76 10.62
N VAL A 391 -3.75 -10.30 11.00
CA VAL A 391 -4.00 -11.74 11.01
C VAL A 391 -3.97 -12.33 9.60
N HIS A 392 -4.54 -11.64 8.61
CA HIS A 392 -4.40 -12.05 7.20
C HIS A 392 -2.91 -12.11 6.78
N PHE A 393 -2.11 -11.13 7.16
CA PHE A 393 -0.66 -11.16 6.91
C PHE A 393 0.03 -12.36 7.59
N LEU A 394 -0.30 -12.67 8.84
CA LEU A 394 0.27 -13.81 9.56
C LEU A 394 0.01 -15.13 8.81
N HIS A 395 -1.21 -15.33 8.30
CA HIS A 395 -1.54 -16.47 7.44
C HIS A 395 -0.79 -16.45 6.11
N ARG A 396 -0.68 -15.28 5.47
CA ARG A 396 0.02 -15.13 4.19
C ARG A 396 1.49 -15.54 4.27
N ARG A 397 2.17 -15.35 5.41
CA ARG A 397 3.57 -15.80 5.61
C ARG A 397 3.73 -17.33 5.50
N ASN A 398 2.68 -18.07 5.83
CA ASN A 398 2.67 -19.54 5.83
C ASN A 398 2.36 -20.11 4.43
N VAL A 399 1.98 -19.28 3.45
CA VAL A 399 1.67 -19.72 2.08
C VAL A 399 2.94 -20.17 1.35
N ALA A 400 3.08 -21.47 1.08
CA ALA A 400 4.28 -22.04 0.48
C ALA A 400 4.57 -21.57 -0.96
N SER A 401 3.53 -21.27 -1.75
CA SER A 401 3.69 -20.84 -3.14
C SER A 401 4.30 -19.43 -3.23
N PRO A 402 5.46 -19.24 -3.89
CA PRO A 402 6.01 -17.91 -4.12
C PRO A 402 5.13 -17.06 -5.03
N VAL A 403 4.29 -17.67 -5.87
CA VAL A 403 3.32 -16.96 -6.72
C VAL A 403 2.26 -16.29 -5.83
N LEU A 404 1.59 -17.09 -5.00
CA LEU A 404 0.53 -16.59 -4.11
C LEU A 404 1.09 -15.60 -3.08
N ARG A 405 2.28 -15.88 -2.56
CA ARG A 405 3.00 -14.98 -1.63
C ARG A 405 3.38 -13.64 -2.27
N SER A 406 3.61 -13.59 -3.59
CA SER A 406 3.90 -12.35 -4.33
C SER A 406 2.66 -11.56 -4.74
N TYR A 407 1.49 -12.18 -4.68
CA TYR A 407 0.25 -11.58 -5.13
C TYR A 407 -0.39 -10.72 -4.06
N TYR A 408 -0.99 -9.63 -4.51
CA TYR A 408 -1.85 -8.76 -3.71
C TYR A 408 -3.13 -8.55 -4.54
N SER A 409 -4.26 -8.98 -3.98
CA SER A 409 -5.58 -8.62 -4.49
C SER A 409 -6.12 -7.54 -3.58
N TYR A 410 -6.46 -6.38 -4.15
CA TYR A 410 -7.03 -5.29 -3.39
C TYR A 410 -8.39 -5.71 -2.83
N ALA A 411 -9.31 -6.18 -3.68
CA ALA A 411 -10.62 -6.64 -3.22
C ALA A 411 -10.59 -7.77 -2.17
N PHE A 412 -9.67 -8.74 -2.25
CA PHE A 412 -9.58 -9.77 -1.21
C PHE A 412 -8.99 -9.25 0.10
N THR A 413 -7.95 -8.40 0.02
CA THR A 413 -7.26 -7.91 1.23
C THR A 413 -8.14 -6.93 2.01
N GLU A 414 -8.73 -5.96 1.32
CA GLU A 414 -9.66 -4.99 1.92
C GLU A 414 -10.99 -5.65 2.27
N GLY A 415 -11.50 -6.52 1.39
CA GLY A 415 -12.74 -7.25 1.65
C GLY A 415 -12.65 -8.18 2.86
N TRP A 416 -11.49 -8.77 3.13
CA TRP A 416 -11.26 -9.53 4.37
C TRP A 416 -11.36 -8.62 5.60
N ALA A 417 -10.72 -7.45 5.58
CA ALA A 417 -10.73 -6.55 6.72
C ALA A 417 -12.15 -6.00 6.98
N HIS A 418 -12.87 -5.58 5.93
CA HIS A 418 -14.27 -5.17 6.03
C HIS A 418 -15.23 -6.30 6.43
N TYR A 419 -14.94 -7.55 6.09
CA TYR A 419 -15.72 -8.70 6.57
C TYR A 419 -15.52 -8.97 8.06
N CYS A 420 -14.36 -8.57 8.62
CA CYS A 420 -14.03 -8.76 10.02
C CYS A 420 -14.65 -7.70 10.93
N GLU A 421 -14.89 -6.49 10.40
CA GLU A 421 -15.69 -5.44 11.06
C GLU A 421 -17.12 -5.93 11.34
#